data_AF-A0A6B3BR07-F1
#
_entry.id   AF-A0A6B3BR07-F1
#
_cell.length_a   1.000
_cell.length_b   1.000
_cell.length_c   1.000
_cell.angle_alpha   90.00
_cell.angle_beta   90.00
_cell.angle_gamma   90.00
#
_symmetry.space_group_name_H-M   'P 1'
#
loop_
_entity.id
_entity.type
_entity.pdbx_description
1 polymer ?
#
loop_
_entity_poly.entity_id
_entity_poly.type
_entity_poly.pdbx_seq_one_letter_code
_entity_poly.pdbx_strand_id
1 'polypeptide(L)' 'MRTIRCATWRGGQCLEVVDNLPVVPVRDSRNPHGPALVFPLTAWASFTIALRK' A
#
# COMPACT_ATOMS: atom_id res chain seq x y z
N MET A 1 -8.01 -5.25 5.08
CA MET A 1 -7.31 -3.96 4.91
C MET A 1 -6.01 -4.04 5.68
N ARG A 2 -4.88 -4.03 4.98
CA ARG A 2 -3.55 -4.02 5.60
C ARG A 2 -3.02 -2.60 5.58
N THR A 3 -2.44 -2.20 6.69
CA THR A 3 -1.93 -0.84 6.88
C THR A 3 -0.43 -0.91 7.12
N ILE A 4 0.33 -0.29 6.23
CA ILE A 4 1.79 -0.26 6.29
C ILE A 4 2.21 0.93 7.16
N ARG A 5 3.08 0.64 8.14
CA ARG A 5 3.73 1.67 8.96
C ARG A 5 4.96 2.20 8.23
N CYS A 6 5.09 3.51 8.13
CA CYS A 6 6.35 4.12 7.71
C CYS A 6 7.29 4.25 8.91
N ALA A 7 8.59 4.08 8.66
CA ALA A 7 9.66 4.26 9.64
C ALA A 7 9.98 5.75 9.93
N THR A 8 8.95 6.61 10.02
CA THR A 8 9.16 8.00 10.48
C THR A 8 9.14 8.05 12.00
N TRP A 9 9.80 9.04 12.58
CA TRP A 9 9.87 9.33 14.03
C TRP A 9 8.54 9.18 14.81
N ARG A 10 7.37 9.35 14.16
CA ARG A 10 6.05 9.26 14.79
C ARG A 10 5.35 7.90 14.71
N GLY A 11 5.94 6.87 14.08
CA GLY A 11 5.44 5.48 14.14
C GLY A 11 4.00 5.23 13.63
N GLY A 12 3.42 6.18 12.89
CA GLY A 12 2.04 6.13 12.42
C GLY A 12 1.85 5.28 11.16
N GLN A 13 0.60 4.88 10.90
CA GLN A 13 0.21 4.22 9.66
C GLN A 13 0.14 5.27 8.56
N CYS A 14 0.85 5.03 7.46
CA CYS A 14 1.04 6.04 6.41
C CYS A 14 0.54 5.55 5.07
N LEU A 15 0.49 4.23 4.86
CA LEU A 15 -0.04 3.64 3.64
C LEU A 15 -1.08 2.58 3.98
N GLU A 16 -2.15 2.56 3.21
CA GLU A 16 -3.24 1.61 3.32
C GLU A 16 -3.35 0.81 2.03
N VAL A 17 -3.45 -0.52 2.17
CA VAL A 17 -3.48 -1.47 1.06
C VAL A 17 -4.65 -2.42 1.23
N VAL A 18 -5.36 -2.67 0.14
CA VAL A 18 -6.40 -3.70 0.06
C VAL A 18 -5.96 -4.75 -0.95
N ASP A 19 -5.53 -5.91 -0.48
CA ASP A 19 -5.02 -7.03 -1.29
C ASP A 19 -6.08 -8.11 -1.58
N ASN A 20 -7.31 -7.95 -1.07
CA ASN A 20 -8.42 -8.90 -1.25
C ASN A 20 -9.37 -8.53 -2.42
N LEU A 21 -8.83 -7.87 -3.44
CA LEU A 21 -9.56 -7.42 -4.62
C LEU A 21 -8.77 -7.81 -5.86
N PRO A 22 -9.42 -7.96 -7.04
CA PRO A 22 -8.72 -8.25 -8.30
C PRO A 22 -7.70 -7.16 -8.68
N VAL A 23 -7.85 -5.98 -8.09
CA VAL A 23 -6.90 -4.87 -8.15
C VAL A 23 -6.50 -4.47 -6.74
N VAL A 24 -5.25 -4.08 -6.54
CA VAL A 24 -4.68 -3.68 -5.26
C VAL A 24 -4.56 -2.15 -5.20
N PRO A 25 -5.55 -1.45 -4.60
CA PRO A 25 -5.41 -0.03 -4.32
C PRO A 25 -4.44 0.20 -3.16
N VAL A 26 -3.49 1.10 -3.39
CA VAL A 26 -2.54 1.62 -2.40
C VAL A 26 -2.82 3.11 -2.25
N ARG A 27 -3.07 3.55 -1.01
CA ARG A 27 -3.38 4.94 -0.68
C ARG A 27 -2.50 5.43 0.46
N ASP A 28 -2.28 6.74 0.48
CA ASP A 28 -1.68 7.42 1.63
C ASP A 28 -2.76 7.70 2.68
N SER A 29 -2.55 7.21 3.90
CA SER A 29 -3.49 7.34 5.02
C SER A 29 -3.63 8.79 5.51
N ARG A 30 -2.64 9.65 5.23
CA ARG A 30 -2.65 11.08 5.59
C ARG A 30 -3.33 11.94 4.53
N ASN A 31 -3.61 11.39 3.34
CA ASN A 31 -4.37 12.06 2.30
C ASN A 31 -5.53 11.19 1.78
N PRO A 32 -6.61 11.04 2.56
CA PRO A 32 -7.73 10.15 2.22
C PRO A 32 -8.47 10.54 0.93
N HIS A 33 -8.43 11.82 0.56
CA HIS A 33 -9.01 12.35 -0.69
C HIS A 33 -8.01 12.40 -1.84
N GLY A 34 -6.77 11.97 -1.62
CA GLY A 34 -5.72 11.94 -2.62
C GLY A 34 -5.93 10.83 -3.67
N PRO A 35 -5.18 10.91 -4.78
CA PRO A 35 -5.18 9.87 -5.79
C PRO A 35 -4.65 8.55 -5.22
N ALA A 36 -5.32 7.45 -5.60
CA ALA A 36 -4.90 6.09 -5.24
C ALA A 36 -4.08 5.49 -6.37
N LEU A 37 -2.99 4.79 -6.04
CA LEU A 37 -2.29 3.95 -7.01
C LEU A 37 -2.99 2.59 -7.06
N VAL A 38 -3.38 2.14 -8.25
CA VAL A 38 -4.09 0.87 -8.44
C VAL A 38 -3.20 -0.07 -9.22
N PHE A 39 -2.85 -1.19 -8.61
CA PHE A 39 -2.03 -2.22 -9.24
C PHE A 39 -2.88 -3.44 -9.61
N PRO A 40 -2.63 -4.10 -10.75
CA PRO A 40 -3.09 -5.47 -10.96
C PRO A 40 -2.49 -6.40 -9.91
N LEU A 41 -3.24 -7.43 -9.49
CA LEU A 41 -2.80 -8.37 -8.45
C LEU A 41 -1.43 -9.01 -8.74
N THR A 42 -1.16 -9.36 -10.00
CA THR A 42 0.11 -9.95 -10.44
C THR A 42 1.28 -8.98 -10.30
N ALA A 43 1.09 -7.72 -10.68
CA ALA A 43 2.10 -6.68 -10.57
C ALA A 43 2.42 -6.36 -9.09
N TRP A 44 1.40 -6.36 -8.23
CA TRP A 44 1.59 -6.19 -6.79
C TRP A 44 2.41 -7.32 -6.16
N ALA A 45 2.16 -8.58 -6.56
CA ALA A 45 2.95 -9.72 -6.11
C ALA A 45 4.43 -9.57 -6.53
N SER A 46 4.72 -9.24 -7.80
CA SER A 46 6.08 -8.99 -8.27
C SER A 46 6.77 -7.85 -7.51
N PHE A 47 6.04 -6.76 -7.25
CA PHE A 47 6.55 -5.61 -6.50
C PHE A 47 6.95 -5.99 -5.06
N THR A 48 6.08 -6.69 -4.33
CA THR A 48 6.36 -7.09 -2.94
C THR A 48 7.50 -8.10 -2.82
N ILE A 49 7.66 -8.99 -3.81
CA ILE A 49 8.80 -9.90 -3.91
C ILE A 49 10.10 -9.09 -4.09
N ALA A 50 10.10 -8.10 -4.98
CA ALA A 50 11.28 -7.25 -5.22
C ALA A 50 11.70 -6.43 -3.98
N LEU A 51 10.75 -6.05 -3.12
CA LEU A 51 11.02 -5.29 -1.89
C LEU A 51 11.52 -6.13 -0.72
N ARG A 52 11.41 -7.47 -0.77
CA ARG A 52 11.80 -8.37 0.32
C ARG A 52 13.29 -8.75 0.24
N LYS A 53 14.16 -7.74 0.13
CA LYS A 53 15.61 -7.88 0.26
C LYS A 53 16.08 -7.61 1.69
#